data_AF-A0A150H2Q1-F1
#
_entry.id   AF-A0A150H2Q1-F1
#
_cell.length_a   1.000
_cell.length_b   1.000
_cell.length_c   1.000
_cell.angle_alpha   90.00
_cell.angle_beta   90.00
_cell.angle_gamma   90.00
#
_symmetry.space_group_name_H-M   'P 1'
#
loop_
_entity.id
_entity.type
_entity.pdbx_description
1 polymer ?
#
loop_
_entity_poly.entity_id
_entity_poly.type
_entity_poly.pdbx_seq_one_letter_code
_entity_poly.pdbx_strand_id
1 'polypeptide(L)'
;MNYRRCIAAGVLALVLVALVADPASAAIPKCEAVRSTITKDPAVVAFKACAGKKPISVECCRNLIPLAQYYDCLNDPGYQKEVGDFLKGTTTLAEVQKACLG
;
A
#
# COMPACT_ATOMS: atom_id res chain seq x y z
N MET A 1 9.31 53.46 -9.29
CA MET A 1 10.58 53.01 -9.88
C MET A 1 11.12 51.85 -9.07
N ASN A 2 11.46 50.76 -9.76
CA ASN A 2 12.07 49.54 -9.22
C ASN A 2 13.47 49.81 -8.59
N TYR A 3 13.84 49.10 -7.52
CA TYR A 3 14.73 47.91 -7.51
C TYR A 3 15.60 47.74 -6.24
N ARG A 4 15.62 46.49 -5.73
CA ARG A 4 16.77 45.72 -5.17
C ARG A 4 17.32 46.23 -3.82
N ARG A 5 17.54 45.42 -2.78
CA ARG A 5 18.27 44.13 -2.71
C ARG A 5 17.93 43.31 -1.46
N CYS A 6 18.17 42.02 -1.62
CA CYS A 6 18.10 40.88 -0.72
C CYS A 6 18.71 41.09 0.68
N ILE A 7 18.05 40.54 1.71
CA ILE A 7 18.73 39.88 2.83
C ILE A 7 18.08 38.51 3.03
N ALA A 8 18.94 37.50 2.93
CA ALA A 8 18.72 36.08 3.11
C ALA A 8 18.26 35.76 4.55
N ALA A 9 17.22 34.96 4.70
CA ALA A 9 17.30 33.56 5.14
C ALA A 9 17.89 33.39 6.55
N GLY A 10 16.97 33.25 7.52
CA GLY A 10 17.31 32.88 8.88
C GLY A 10 16.09 32.79 9.80
N VAL A 11 14.90 32.48 9.26
CA VAL A 11 13.76 32.15 10.11
C VAL A 11 13.85 30.66 10.40
N LEU A 12 14.41 30.37 11.58
CA LEU A 12 14.35 29.06 12.24
C LEU A 12 12.88 28.74 12.54
N ALA A 13 12.13 28.35 11.52
CA ALA A 13 10.80 27.77 11.68
C ALA A 13 11.01 26.33 12.14
N LEU A 14 10.86 26.10 13.44
CA LEU A 14 10.60 24.79 14.04
C LEU A 14 9.35 24.21 13.37
N VAL A 15 9.55 23.46 12.29
CA VAL A 15 8.51 22.61 11.69
C VAL A 15 8.32 21.44 12.64
N LEU A 16 7.36 21.60 13.55
CA LEU A 16 6.73 20.50 14.25
C LEU A 16 6.12 19.57 13.20
N VAL A 17 6.87 18.54 12.83
CA VAL A 17 6.36 17.34 12.17
C VAL A 17 5.59 16.57 13.24
N ALA A 18 4.34 16.95 13.48
CA ALA A 18 3.42 16.22 14.34
C ALA A 18 2.21 15.82 13.50
N LEU A 19 2.24 14.56 13.06
CA LEU A 19 1.13 13.74 12.58
C LEU A 19 -0.03 14.51 11.92
N VAL A 20 0.03 14.62 10.59
CA VAL A 20 -1.17 14.33 9.81
C VAL A 20 -1.50 12.85 10.05
N ALA A 21 -2.22 12.58 11.13
CA ALA A 21 -3.06 11.39 11.20
C ALA A 21 -4.08 11.58 10.09
N ASP A 22 -3.81 10.95 8.95
CA ASP A 22 -4.72 10.91 7.82
C ASP A 22 -6.05 10.34 8.35
N PRO A 23 -7.15 11.12 8.37
CA PRO A 23 -8.43 10.62 8.89
C PRO A 23 -9.07 9.58 7.96
N ALA A 24 -8.37 9.14 6.91
CA ALA A 24 -8.80 8.09 6.00
C ALA A 24 -8.68 6.66 6.57
N SER A 25 -7.96 6.47 7.68
CA SER A 25 -7.81 5.17 8.32
C SER A 25 -8.58 5.13 9.64
N ALA A 26 -9.88 4.84 9.57
CA ALA A 26 -10.49 4.04 10.63
C ALA A 26 -9.88 2.64 10.54
N ALA A 27 -8.62 2.52 10.97
CA ALA A 27 -7.85 1.31 10.80
C ALA A 27 -8.54 0.20 11.57
N ILE A 28 -9.12 -0.76 10.86
CA ILE A 28 -9.65 -1.95 11.51
C ILE A 28 -8.42 -2.60 12.17
N PRO A 29 -8.42 -2.91 13.48
CA PRO A 29 -7.22 -3.34 14.20
C PRO A 29 -6.54 -4.57 13.57
N LYS A 30 -7.31 -5.43 12.88
CA LYS A 30 -6.78 -6.56 12.08
C LYS A 30 -5.91 -6.12 10.88
N CYS A 31 -6.20 -4.95 10.31
CA CYS A 31 -5.52 -4.39 9.15
C CYS A 31 -4.19 -3.74 9.51
N GLU A 32 -4.08 -3.12 10.70
CA GLU A 32 -2.78 -2.60 11.17
C GLU A 32 -1.79 -3.73 11.48
N ALA A 33 -2.26 -4.80 12.11
CA ALA A 33 -1.43 -5.96 12.43
C ALA A 33 -0.88 -6.64 11.17
N VAL A 34 -1.71 -6.75 10.13
CA VAL A 34 -1.31 -7.40 8.88
C VAL A 34 -0.46 -6.49 7.99
N ARG A 35 -0.62 -5.16 8.01
CA ARG A 35 0.22 -4.20 7.23
C ARG A 35 1.71 -4.47 7.37
N SER A 36 2.18 -4.61 8.61
CA SER A 36 3.62 -4.81 8.88
C SER A 36 4.16 -6.19 8.51
N THR A 37 3.28 -7.15 8.22
CA THR A 37 3.61 -8.57 8.02
C THR A 37 3.24 -9.09 6.65
N ILE A 38 2.33 -8.45 5.92
CA ILE A 38 1.78 -8.90 4.63
C ILE A 38 2.88 -9.13 3.58
N THR A 39 3.90 -8.27 3.54
CA THR A 39 5.02 -8.40 2.58
C THR A 39 5.99 -9.52 2.94
N LYS A 40 5.94 -10.01 4.18
CA LYS A 40 6.73 -11.14 4.68
C LYS A 40 5.92 -12.43 4.69
N ASP A 41 4.61 -12.35 4.45
CA ASP A 41 3.75 -13.51 4.41
C ASP A 41 4.12 -14.39 3.19
N PRO A 42 4.42 -15.67 3.42
CA PRO A 42 4.87 -16.56 2.35
C PRO A 42 3.82 -16.72 1.25
N ALA A 43 2.53 -16.59 1.56
CA ALA A 43 1.45 -16.70 0.61
C ALA A 43 1.41 -15.49 -0.34
N VAL A 44 1.70 -14.28 0.16
CA VAL A 44 1.82 -13.05 -0.66
C VAL A 44 3.06 -13.11 -1.56
N VAL A 45 4.18 -13.63 -1.04
CA VAL A 45 5.41 -13.82 -1.83
C VAL A 45 5.19 -14.85 -2.94
N ALA A 46 4.55 -15.99 -2.62
CA ALA A 46 4.20 -17.01 -3.60
C ALA A 46 3.24 -16.48 -4.66
N PHE A 47 2.24 -15.70 -4.23
CA PHE A 47 1.33 -15.01 -5.14
C PHE A 47 2.08 -14.09 -6.10
N LYS A 48 2.96 -13.21 -5.59
CA LYS A 48 3.75 -12.31 -6.45
C LYS A 48 4.59 -13.10 -7.46
N ALA A 49 5.19 -14.21 -7.05
CA ALA A 49 5.99 -15.04 -7.97
C ALA A 49 5.16 -15.60 -9.14
N CYS A 50 3.91 -16.01 -8.90
CA CYS A 50 3.05 -16.53 -9.97
C CYS A 50 2.29 -15.44 -10.74
N ALA A 51 1.96 -14.30 -10.10
CA ALA A 51 1.17 -13.21 -10.69
C ALA A 51 1.92 -12.43 -11.78
N GLY A 52 3.24 -12.64 -11.89
CA GLY A 52 4.04 -12.11 -13.00
C GLY A 52 3.76 -12.80 -14.35
N LYS A 53 3.10 -13.97 -14.32
CA LYS A 53 2.65 -14.68 -15.52
C LYS A 53 1.19 -14.32 -15.81
N LYS A 54 0.94 -13.84 -17.02
CA LYS A 54 -0.39 -13.42 -17.49
C LYS A 54 -1.01 -14.52 -18.37
N PRO A 55 -2.32 -14.80 -18.27
CA PRO A 55 -3.25 -14.28 -17.25
C PRO A 55 -2.96 -14.84 -15.86
N ILE A 56 -3.35 -14.12 -14.81
CA ILE A 56 -3.27 -14.63 -13.43
C ILE A 56 -4.17 -15.87 -13.36
N SER A 57 -3.58 -17.03 -13.07
CA SER A 57 -4.32 -18.29 -13.01
C SER A 57 -5.10 -18.42 -11.71
N VAL A 58 -6.16 -19.23 -11.73
CA VAL A 58 -6.94 -19.55 -10.52
C VAL A 58 -6.04 -20.17 -9.45
N GLU A 59 -5.11 -21.05 -9.84
CA GLU A 59 -4.13 -21.62 -8.90
C GLU A 59 -3.24 -20.56 -8.26
N CYS A 60 -2.86 -19.51 -9.00
CA CYS A 60 -2.12 -18.39 -8.44
C CYS A 60 -2.95 -17.67 -7.37
N CYS A 61 -4.24 -17.40 -7.65
CA CYS A 61 -5.17 -16.79 -6.71
C CYS A 61 -5.38 -17.61 -5.43
N ARG A 62 -5.21 -18.94 -5.46
CA ARG A 62 -5.34 -19.79 -4.25
C ARG A 62 -4.33 -19.42 -3.16
N ASN A 63 -3.18 -18.85 -3.53
CA ASN A 63 -2.21 -18.33 -2.55
C ASN A 63 -2.78 -17.17 -1.72
N LEU A 64 -3.84 -16.49 -2.17
CA LEU A 64 -4.48 -15.41 -1.43
C LEU A 64 -5.59 -15.91 -0.47
N ILE A 65 -5.99 -17.18 -0.54
CA ILE A 65 -7.01 -17.77 0.36
C ILE A 65 -6.71 -17.55 1.86
N PRO A 66 -5.50 -17.81 2.39
CA PRO A 66 -5.23 -17.59 3.82
C PRO A 66 -5.33 -16.12 4.24
N LEU A 67 -5.28 -15.20 3.26
CA LEU A 67 -5.37 -13.76 3.46
C LEU A 67 -6.78 -13.21 3.26
N ALA A 68 -7.74 -14.06 2.88
CA ALA A 68 -9.14 -13.66 2.65
C ALA A 68 -9.76 -12.97 3.89
N GLN A 69 -9.33 -13.34 5.10
CA GLN A 69 -9.73 -12.69 6.35
C GLN A 69 -9.36 -11.19 6.44
N TYR A 70 -8.36 -10.78 5.65
CA TYR A 70 -7.89 -9.40 5.53
C TYR A 70 -8.41 -8.72 4.26
N TYR A 71 -9.35 -9.34 3.53
CA TYR A 71 -9.93 -8.74 2.33
C TYR A 71 -10.55 -7.37 2.62
N ASP A 72 -11.24 -7.21 3.76
CA ASP A 72 -11.81 -5.92 4.16
C ASP A 72 -10.76 -4.82 4.34
N CYS A 73 -9.50 -5.21 4.62
CA CYS A 73 -8.39 -4.28 4.74
C CYS A 73 -8.02 -3.65 3.40
N LEU A 74 -8.39 -4.27 2.27
CA LEU A 74 -8.23 -3.66 0.96
C LEU A 74 -9.14 -2.43 0.78
N ASN A 75 -10.04 -2.10 1.71
CA ASN A 75 -10.73 -0.81 1.71
C ASN A 75 -9.93 0.31 2.39
N ASP A 76 -8.89 -0.03 3.15
CA ASP A 76 -7.98 0.95 3.74
C ASP A 76 -6.94 1.42 2.70
N PRO A 77 -6.84 2.72 2.41
CA PRO A 77 -5.93 3.24 1.39
C PRO A 77 -4.45 3.02 1.74
N GLY A 78 -4.11 2.99 3.03
CA GLY A 78 -2.75 2.70 3.50
C GLY A 78 -2.35 1.26 3.18
N TYR A 79 -3.23 0.30 3.47
CA TYR A 79 -3.01 -1.11 3.14
C TYR A 79 -2.98 -1.37 1.63
N GLN A 80 -3.88 -0.74 0.86
CA GLN A 80 -3.84 -0.81 -0.60
C GLN A 80 -2.49 -0.31 -1.13
N LYS A 81 -1.97 0.80 -0.60
CA LYS A 81 -0.69 1.35 -1.04
C LYS A 81 0.45 0.37 -0.77
N GLU A 82 0.54 -0.22 0.42
CA GLU A 82 1.61 -1.15 0.76
C GLU A 82 1.58 -2.42 -0.10
N VAL A 83 0.40 -3.03 -0.27
CA VAL A 83 0.24 -4.19 -1.14
C VAL A 83 0.51 -3.82 -2.60
N GLY A 84 0.07 -2.65 -3.05
CA GLY A 84 0.32 -2.13 -4.39
C GLY A 84 1.80 -1.90 -4.67
N ASP A 85 2.52 -1.29 -3.72
CA ASP A 85 3.96 -1.08 -3.80
C ASP A 85 4.71 -2.41 -3.81
N PHE A 86 4.26 -3.40 -3.02
CA PHE A 86 4.85 -4.73 -3.03
C PHE A 86 4.62 -5.46 -4.36
N LEU A 87 3.44 -5.37 -4.95
CA LEU A 87 3.11 -6.02 -6.22
C LEU A 87 3.67 -5.28 -7.45
N LYS A 88 4.16 -4.04 -7.27
CA LYS A 88 4.69 -3.20 -8.33
C LYS A 88 5.77 -3.92 -9.14
N GLY A 89 5.70 -3.78 -10.47
CA GLY A 89 6.58 -4.46 -11.42
C GLY A 89 6.17 -5.90 -11.74
N THR A 90 5.15 -6.44 -11.08
CA THR A 90 4.60 -7.78 -11.35
C THR A 90 3.15 -7.70 -11.80
N THR A 91 2.30 -7.05 -11.00
CA THR A 91 0.87 -6.83 -11.31
C THR A 91 0.37 -5.59 -10.55
N THR A 92 -0.92 -5.29 -10.66
CA THR A 92 -1.57 -4.20 -9.93
C THR A 92 -2.70 -4.73 -9.07
N LEU A 93 -3.01 -4.03 -7.98
CA LEU A 93 -4.11 -4.41 -7.08
C LEU A 93 -5.44 -4.57 -7.84
N ALA A 94 -5.73 -3.67 -8.78
CA ALA A 94 -6.93 -3.71 -9.61
C ALA A 94 -7.00 -4.98 -10.49
N GLU A 95 -5.87 -5.42 -11.06
CA GLU A 95 -5.80 -6.66 -11.83
C GLU A 95 -5.99 -7.89 -10.93
N VAL A 96 -5.40 -7.89 -9.74
CA VAL A 96 -5.57 -8.98 -8.77
C VAL A 96 -7.02 -9.07 -8.31
N GLN A 97 -7.63 -7.93 -7.95
CA GLN A 97 -9.05 -7.88 -7.57
C GLN A 97 -9.93 -8.42 -8.69
N LYS A 98 -9.71 -7.98 -9.93
CA LYS A 98 -10.48 -8.47 -11.08
C LYS A 98 -10.27 -9.96 -11.37
N ALA A 99 -9.05 -10.48 -11.23
CA ALA A 99 -8.72 -11.85 -11.60
C ALA A 99 -9.03 -12.88 -10.51
N CYS A 100 -8.88 -12.49 -9.23
CA CYS A 100 -8.96 -13.40 -8.09
C CYS A 100 -10.19 -13.19 -7.20
N LEU A 101 -10.82 -12.02 -7.28
CA LEU A 101 -11.89 -11.57 -6.36
C LEU A 101 -13.14 -11.08 -7.13
N GLY A 102 -13.10 -11.17 -8.46
CA GLY A 102 -14.14 -10.73 -9.39
C GLY A 102 -15.36 -11.63 -9.43
#